data_AF-A0A1E7FX59-F1
#
_entry.id   AF-A0A1E7FX59-F1
#
_cell.length_a   1.000
_cell.length_b   1.000
_cell.length_c   1.000
_cell.angle_alpha   90.00
_cell.angle_beta   90.00
_cell.angle_gamma   90.00
#
_symmetry.space_group_name_H-M   'P 1'
#
loop_
_entity.id
_entity.type
_entity.pdbx_description
1 polymer ?
#
loop_
_entity_poly.entity_id
_entity_poly.type
_entity_poly.pdbx_seq_one_letter_code
_entity_poly.pdbx_strand_id
1 'polypeptide(L)'
;MAAVTGIIAAMPFETVAILVDKYISEANRSKMKGKKSAKIAVAERELSEAEALAKKVKEQKRSKMQQSSVFFLCATVLSHPYDTPRYVPKALAAISKHSFKRNAPLNIRDTVKKCCAEYKKTHMSDNWEVHRSVFTQEELEALEDVVSSPHYYA
;
A
#
# COMPACT_ATOMS: atom_id res chain seq x y z
N MET A 1 1.40 6.39 -11.94
CA MET A 1 2.53 6.21 -11.01
C MET A 1 3.83 6.79 -11.59
N ALA A 2 4.18 6.56 -12.86
CA ALA A 2 5.44 7.03 -13.46
C ALA A 2 5.76 8.54 -13.35
N ALA A 3 4.76 9.43 -13.46
CA ALA A 3 5.01 10.86 -13.24
C ALA A 3 5.35 11.18 -11.78
N VAL A 4 4.69 10.50 -10.83
CA VAL A 4 4.86 10.71 -9.39
C VAL A 4 6.21 10.15 -8.93
N THR A 5 6.66 9.01 -9.47
CA THR A 5 7.99 8.45 -9.19
C THR A 5 9.10 9.43 -9.59
N GLY A 6 8.99 10.05 -10.77
CA GLY A 6 9.96 11.03 -11.24
C GLY A 6 9.98 12.30 -10.41
N ILE A 7 8.81 12.80 -9.98
CA ILE A 7 8.73 13.95 -9.07
C ILE A 7 9.38 13.62 -7.73
N ILE A 8 9.07 12.46 -7.14
CA ILE A 8 9.64 12.04 -5.85
C ILE A 8 11.16 11.92 -5.93
N ALA A 9 11.69 11.37 -7.02
CA ALA A 9 13.14 11.25 -7.24
C ALA A 9 13.86 12.61 -7.28
N ALA A 10 13.17 13.68 -7.65
CA ALA A 10 13.72 15.03 -7.69
C ALA A 10 13.49 15.83 -6.38
N MET A 11 12.75 15.29 -5.41
CA MET A 11 12.44 15.99 -4.16
C MET A 11 13.53 15.79 -3.10
N PRO A 12 13.69 16.74 -2.15
CA PRO A 12 14.59 16.55 -1.01
C PRO A 12 14.21 15.34 -0.16
N PHE A 13 15.21 14.61 0.30
CA PHE A 13 15.06 13.39 1.10
C PHE A 13 14.16 13.58 2.33
N GLU A 14 14.36 14.67 3.08
CA GLU A 14 13.58 14.96 4.31
C GLU A 14 12.09 15.14 4.01
N THR A 15 11.77 15.85 2.92
CA THR A 15 10.39 16.07 2.49
C THR A 15 9.71 14.76 2.13
N VAL A 16 10.41 13.87 1.42
CA VAL A 16 9.88 12.55 1.07
C VAL A 16 9.64 11.71 2.31
N ALA A 17 10.56 11.72 3.29
CA ALA A 17 10.40 10.99 4.53
C ALA A 17 9.15 11.42 5.32
N ILE A 18 8.92 12.73 5.47
CA ILE A 18 7.72 13.27 6.14
C ILE A 18 6.44 12.87 5.40
N LEU A 19 6.46 12.92 4.07
CA LEU A 19 5.31 12.51 3.25
C LEU A 19 5.05 11.01 3.40
N VAL A 20 6.08 10.16 3.41
CA VAL A 20 5.94 8.72 3.61
C VAL A 20 5.24 8.44 4.94
N ASP A 21 5.66 9.05 6.05
CA ASP A 21 5.03 8.84 7.36
C ASP A 21 3.53 9.25 7.37
N LYS A 22 3.20 10.35 6.68
CA LYS A 22 1.81 10.79 6.47
C LYS A 22 1.00 9.75 5.68
N TYR A 23 1.51 9.30 4.55
CA TYR A 23 0.80 8.35 3.69
C TYR A 23 0.72 6.93 4.29
N ILE A 24 1.68 6.53 5.12
CA ILE A 24 1.60 5.31 5.94
C ILE A 24 0.42 5.41 6.91
N SER A 25 0.25 6.56 7.56
CA SER A 25 -0.86 6.81 8.47
C SER A 25 -2.22 6.75 7.75
N GLU A 26 -2.31 7.32 6.54
CA GLU A 26 -3.52 7.27 5.69
C GLU A 26 -3.82 5.85 5.17
N ALA A 27 -2.79 5.11 4.75
CA ALA A 27 -2.90 3.72 4.32
C ALA A 27 -3.43 2.84 5.47
N ASN A 28 -2.90 3.01 6.69
CA ASN A 28 -3.34 2.29 7.87
C ASN A 28 -4.81 2.59 8.25
N ARG A 29 -5.23 3.85 8.13
CA ARG A 29 -6.62 4.28 8.42
C ARG A 29 -7.62 3.76 7.37
N SER A 30 -7.17 3.55 6.14
CA SER A 30 -8.05 3.20 5.02
C SER A 30 -8.20 1.68 4.80
N LYS A 31 -7.47 0.82 5.51
CA LYS A 31 -7.58 -0.65 5.43
C LYS A 31 -9.01 -1.14 5.59
N MET A 32 -9.45 -2.04 4.70
CA MET A 32 -10.76 -2.71 4.81
C MET A 32 -10.90 -3.41 6.18
N LYS A 33 -11.94 -3.06 6.95
CA LYS A 33 -12.30 -3.76 8.19
C LYS A 33 -13.31 -4.84 7.81
N GLY A 34 -13.05 -6.08 8.21
CA GLY A 34 -13.94 -7.22 7.94
C GLY A 34 -15.37 -6.92 8.36
N LYS A 35 -16.34 -7.19 7.48
CA LYS A 35 -17.77 -7.03 7.77
C LYS A 35 -18.17 -7.99 8.91
N LYS A 36 -18.52 -7.46 10.09
CA LYS A 36 -19.41 -8.20 11.00
C LYS A 36 -20.82 -8.12 10.43
N SER A 37 -21.38 -9.28 10.11
CA SER A 37 -22.76 -9.44 9.65
C SER A 37 -23.71 -8.90 10.71
N ALA A 38 -24.54 -7.92 10.35
CA ALA A 38 -25.71 -7.53 11.12
C ALA A 38 -26.90 -7.52 10.15
N LYS A 39 -27.84 -8.44 10.40
CA LYS A 39 -29.18 -8.48 9.81
C LYS A 39 -30.01 -7.31 10.36
N ILE A 40 -31.03 -6.90 9.59
CA ILE A 40 -32.33 -6.23 9.94
C ILE A 40 -32.73 -5.44 8.67
N ALA A 41 -33.78 -5.80 7.90
CA ALA A 41 -35.24 -5.84 8.11
C ALA A 41 -36.01 -4.55 7.70
N VAL A 42 -36.02 -4.29 6.38
CA VAL A 42 -37.12 -3.85 5.45
C VAL A 42 -38.06 -2.65 5.75
N ALA A 43 -38.13 -2.00 6.91
CA ALA A 43 -39.09 -0.87 7.09
C ALA A 43 -38.56 0.56 6.80
N GLU A 44 -37.28 0.75 6.47
CA GLU A 44 -36.57 2.05 6.44
C GLU A 44 -36.32 2.66 5.04
N ARG A 45 -37.06 2.31 3.98
CA ARG A 45 -36.61 2.48 2.57
C ARG A 45 -36.11 3.87 2.10
N GLU A 46 -36.68 5.00 2.51
CA GLU A 46 -36.21 6.33 2.02
C GLU A 46 -35.06 6.94 2.85
N LEU A 47 -35.09 6.78 4.18
CA LEU A 47 -33.93 7.12 5.05
C LEU A 47 -32.76 6.18 4.76
N SER A 48 -33.05 4.90 4.51
CA SER A 48 -32.12 3.87 4.05
C SER A 48 -31.48 4.19 2.71
N GLU A 49 -32.16 4.84 1.77
CA GLU A 49 -31.58 5.17 0.46
C GLU A 49 -30.55 6.31 0.59
N ALA A 50 -30.88 7.36 1.34
CA ALA A 50 -29.96 8.44 1.66
C ALA A 50 -28.76 7.93 2.49
N GLU A 51 -29.00 7.07 3.48
CA GLU A 51 -27.96 6.43 4.28
C GLU A 51 -27.12 5.43 3.49
N ALA A 52 -27.72 4.65 2.58
CA ALA A 52 -27.01 3.74 1.69
C ALA A 52 -26.16 4.50 0.68
N LEU A 53 -26.64 5.63 0.16
CA LEU A 53 -25.89 6.52 -0.70
C LEU A 53 -24.71 7.15 0.06
N ALA A 54 -24.94 7.67 1.27
CA ALA A 54 -23.88 8.20 2.13
C ALA A 54 -22.83 7.14 2.47
N LYS A 55 -23.25 5.90 2.73
CA LYS A 55 -22.36 4.75 2.98
C LYS A 55 -21.55 4.38 1.74
N LYS A 56 -22.16 4.39 0.54
CA LYS A 56 -21.47 4.18 -0.74
C LYS A 56 -20.44 5.28 -1.01
N VAL A 57 -20.79 6.55 -0.81
CA VAL A 57 -19.87 7.69 -0.97
C VAL A 57 -18.70 7.60 0.01
N LYS A 58 -18.96 7.25 1.27
CA LYS A 58 -17.92 7.05 2.29
C LYS A 58 -16.97 5.91 1.92
N GLU A 59 -17.50 4.79 1.42
CA GLU A 59 -16.69 3.66 0.97
C GLU A 59 -15.88 4.00 -0.29
N GLN A 60 -16.46 4.73 -1.24
CA GLN A 60 -15.72 5.22 -2.41
C GLN A 60 -14.60 6.18 -2.01
N LYS A 61 -14.86 7.12 -1.08
CA LYS A 61 -13.85 8.05 -0.57
C LYS A 61 -12.71 7.29 0.12
N ARG A 62 -13.04 6.28 0.92
CA ARG A 62 -12.06 5.40 1.58
C ARG A 62 -11.23 4.61 0.56
N SER A 63 -11.87 4.00 -0.44
CA SER A 63 -11.20 3.23 -1.48
C SER A 63 -10.26 4.11 -2.32
N LYS A 64 -10.72 5.31 -2.72
CA LYS A 64 -9.87 6.31 -3.39
C LYS A 64 -8.68 6.72 -2.53
N MET A 65 -8.91 7.01 -1.24
CA MET A 65 -7.84 7.35 -0.30
C MET A 65 -6.82 6.21 -0.20
N GLN A 66 -7.30 4.98 -0.01
CA GLN A 66 -6.45 3.79 0.05
C GLN A 66 -5.59 3.66 -1.21
N GLN A 67 -6.21 3.78 -2.38
CA GLN A 67 -5.52 3.68 -3.65
C GLN A 67 -4.45 4.76 -3.79
N SER A 68 -4.78 6.03 -3.50
CA SER A 68 -3.83 7.13 -3.56
C SER A 68 -2.65 6.94 -2.60
N SER A 69 -2.90 6.57 -1.35
CA SER A 69 -1.82 6.35 -0.37
C SER A 69 -0.93 5.18 -0.76
N VAL A 70 -1.49 4.05 -1.19
CA VAL A 70 -0.70 2.89 -1.62
C VAL A 70 0.10 3.19 -2.90
N PHE A 71 -0.48 3.90 -3.86
CA PHE A 71 0.21 4.25 -5.10
C PHE A 71 1.33 5.25 -4.85
N PHE A 72 1.14 6.19 -3.93
CA PHE A 72 2.21 7.08 -3.49
C PHE A 72 3.36 6.30 -2.86
N LEU A 73 3.06 5.41 -1.91
CA LEU A 73 4.08 4.58 -1.26
C LEU A 73 4.82 3.69 -2.26
N CYS A 74 4.11 3.07 -3.20
CA CYS A 74 4.77 2.31 -4.26
C CYS A 74 5.65 3.21 -5.15
N ALA A 75 5.19 4.41 -5.49
CA ALA A 75 6.00 5.36 -6.24
C ALA A 75 7.27 5.78 -5.47
N THR A 76 7.19 5.93 -4.13
CA THR A 76 8.39 6.21 -3.32
C THR A 76 9.39 5.07 -3.34
N VAL A 77 8.93 3.82 -3.28
CA VAL A 77 9.81 2.63 -3.34
C VAL A 77 10.51 2.52 -4.69
N LEU A 78 9.81 2.83 -5.79
CA LEU A 78 10.35 2.73 -7.15
C LEU A 78 11.08 4.00 -7.64
N SER A 79 11.16 5.04 -6.83
CA SER A 79 11.75 6.34 -7.22
C SER A 79 13.28 6.28 -7.36
N HIS A 80 13.94 5.44 -6.56
CA HIS A 80 15.39 5.30 -6.53
C HIS A 80 15.76 3.84 -6.80
N PRO A 81 15.90 3.43 -8.07
CA PRO A 81 16.41 2.09 -8.36
C PRO A 81 17.84 1.97 -7.83
N TYR A 82 18.16 0.83 -7.20
CA TYR A 82 19.49 0.50 -6.65
C TYR A 82 19.89 1.22 -5.36
N ASP A 83 19.03 2.07 -4.78
CA ASP A 83 19.28 2.67 -3.47
C ASP A 83 18.11 2.40 -2.52
N THR A 84 18.41 2.14 -1.25
CA THR A 84 17.40 1.90 -0.21
C THR A 84 17.49 2.97 0.86
N PRO A 85 16.85 4.13 0.63
CA PRO A 85 16.75 5.17 1.62
C PRO A 85 15.96 4.70 2.85
N ARG A 86 16.23 5.29 4.02
CA ARG A 86 15.69 4.87 5.33
C ARG A 86 14.15 4.83 5.42
N TYR A 87 13.45 5.54 4.55
CA TYR A 87 11.97 5.52 4.50
C TYR A 87 11.40 4.35 3.70
N VAL A 88 12.21 3.68 2.86
CA VAL A 88 11.76 2.59 1.97
C VAL A 88 11.35 1.33 2.73
N PRO A 89 12.11 0.83 3.73
CA PRO A 89 11.69 -0.31 4.54
C PRO A 89 10.32 -0.09 5.19
N LYS A 90 10.11 1.09 5.79
CA LYS A 90 8.82 1.48 6.40
C LYS A 90 7.69 1.53 5.37
N ALA A 91 7.96 2.06 4.18
CA ALA A 91 6.98 2.12 3.09
C ALA A 91 6.60 0.70 2.60
N LEU A 92 7.60 -0.18 2.41
CA LEU A 92 7.41 -1.58 2.01
C LEU A 92 6.57 -2.35 3.03
N ALA A 93 6.88 -2.22 4.32
CA ALA A 93 6.12 -2.86 5.39
C ALA A 93 4.70 -2.28 5.57
N ALA A 94 4.48 -1.03 5.16
CA ALA A 94 3.14 -0.45 5.14
C ALA A 94 2.31 -1.00 3.98
N ILE A 95 2.86 -1.07 2.76
CA ILE A 95 2.14 -1.56 1.58
C ILE A 95 1.93 -3.07 1.61
N SER A 96 2.82 -3.86 2.23
CA SER A 96 2.67 -5.32 2.36
C SER A 96 1.34 -5.72 2.98
N LYS A 97 0.84 -4.92 3.94
CA LYS A 97 -0.46 -5.10 4.61
C LYS A 97 -1.64 -4.98 3.66
N HIS A 98 -1.46 -4.38 2.49
CA HIS A 98 -2.48 -4.22 1.44
C HIS A 98 -2.40 -5.30 0.35
N SER A 99 -1.47 -6.25 0.43
CA SER A 99 -1.37 -7.38 -0.51
C SER A 99 -2.48 -8.43 -0.31
N PHE A 100 -3.05 -8.51 0.89
CA PHE A 100 -4.05 -9.51 1.27
C PHE A 100 -5.48 -9.14 0.83
N LYS A 101 -6.27 -10.14 0.40
CA LYS A 101 -7.66 -9.99 -0.08
C LYS A 101 -8.60 -9.29 0.90
N ARG A 102 -8.35 -9.45 2.21
CA ARG A 102 -9.18 -8.85 3.27
C ARG A 102 -8.98 -7.35 3.41
N ASN A 103 -7.88 -6.81 2.87
CA ASN A 103 -7.38 -5.48 3.21
C ASN A 103 -7.54 -4.48 2.08
N ALA A 104 -7.55 -4.93 0.82
CA ALA A 104 -7.64 -4.08 -0.36
C ALA A 104 -8.31 -4.77 -1.57
N PRO A 105 -8.90 -4.00 -2.50
CA PRO A 105 -9.38 -4.49 -3.80
C PRO A 105 -8.25 -5.03 -4.69
N LEU A 106 -8.61 -5.85 -5.69
CA LEU A 106 -7.67 -6.59 -6.55
C LEU A 106 -6.63 -5.68 -7.24
N ASN A 107 -7.07 -4.58 -7.83
CA ASN A 107 -6.18 -3.62 -8.52
C ASN A 107 -5.07 -3.06 -7.62
N ILE A 108 -5.36 -2.83 -6.33
CA ILE A 108 -4.37 -2.36 -5.36
C ILE A 108 -3.41 -3.50 -5.00
N ARG A 109 -3.93 -4.70 -4.76
CA ARG A 109 -3.13 -5.89 -4.44
C ARG A 109 -2.11 -6.21 -5.51
N ASP A 110 -2.55 -6.22 -6.78
CA ASP A 110 -1.68 -6.50 -7.92
C ASP A 110 -0.59 -5.42 -8.07
N THR A 111 -0.95 -4.17 -7.80
CA THR A 111 0.01 -3.06 -7.82
C THR A 111 1.08 -3.24 -6.73
N VAL A 112 0.68 -3.58 -5.49
CA VAL A 112 1.61 -3.83 -4.39
C VAL A 112 2.56 -4.99 -4.73
N LYS A 113 2.02 -6.11 -5.23
CA LYS A 113 2.83 -7.27 -5.62
C LYS A 113 3.85 -6.93 -6.70
N LYS A 114 3.42 -6.22 -7.76
CA LYS A 114 4.32 -5.72 -8.82
C LYS A 114 5.40 -4.81 -8.24
N CYS A 115 5.03 -3.91 -7.34
CA CYS A 115 5.97 -3.00 -6.68
C CYS A 115 7.08 -3.75 -5.91
N CYS A 116 6.68 -4.72 -5.07
CA CYS A 116 7.63 -5.51 -4.29
C CYS A 116 8.50 -6.41 -5.19
N ALA A 117 7.95 -6.95 -6.28
CA ALA A 117 8.69 -7.74 -7.25
C ALA A 117 9.74 -6.90 -8.00
N GLU A 118 9.40 -5.68 -8.44
CA GLU A 118 10.34 -4.76 -9.08
C GLU A 118 11.43 -4.29 -8.11
N TYR A 119 11.08 -4.01 -6.85
CA TYR A 119 12.07 -3.71 -5.80
C TYR A 119 13.05 -4.88 -5.61
N LYS A 120 12.54 -6.11 -5.47
CA LYS A 120 13.38 -7.32 -5.38
C LYS A 120 14.32 -7.46 -6.57
N LYS A 121 13.79 -7.31 -7.79
CA LYS A 121 14.57 -7.43 -9.03
C LYS A 121 15.74 -6.46 -9.09
N THR A 122 15.57 -5.24 -8.59
CA THR A 122 16.57 -4.17 -8.69
C THR A 122 17.55 -4.13 -7.51
N HIS A 123 17.17 -4.61 -6.32
CA HIS A 123 17.97 -4.45 -5.10
C HIS A 123 18.52 -5.77 -4.53
N MET A 124 17.95 -6.93 -4.90
CA MET A 124 18.35 -8.22 -4.34
C MET A 124 19.36 -9.01 -5.21
N SER A 125 19.98 -8.41 -6.24
CA SER A 125 20.99 -9.08 -7.06
C SER A 125 22.41 -8.94 -6.50
N ASP A 126 22.98 -7.74 -6.61
CA ASP A 126 24.43 -7.56 -6.48
C ASP A 126 24.85 -6.92 -5.14
N ASN A 127 23.92 -6.26 -4.44
CA ASN A 127 24.23 -5.51 -3.22
C ASN A 127 23.22 -5.73 -2.08
N TRP A 128 22.61 -6.92 -2.05
CA TRP A 128 21.52 -7.22 -1.12
C TRP A 128 21.92 -7.08 0.34
N GLU A 129 23.13 -7.50 0.72
CA GLU A 129 23.61 -7.43 2.11
C GLU A 129 23.60 -5.99 2.65
N VAL A 130 23.99 -5.03 1.82
CA VAL A 130 23.99 -3.61 2.18
C VAL A 130 22.56 -3.11 2.35
N HIS A 131 21.67 -3.40 1.40
CA HIS A 131 20.27 -2.98 1.50
C HIS A 131 19.56 -3.63 2.69
N ARG A 132 19.80 -4.93 2.93
CA ARG A 132 19.24 -5.70 4.04
C ARG A 132 19.61 -5.11 5.40
N SER A 133 20.79 -4.52 5.55
CA SER A 133 21.23 -3.89 6.81
C SER A 133 20.34 -2.71 7.25
N VAL A 134 19.62 -2.08 6.31
CA VAL A 134 18.72 -0.96 6.59
C VAL A 134 17.35 -1.44 7.10
N PHE A 135 16.99 -2.70 6.82
CA PHE A 135 15.71 -3.25 7.23
C PHE A 135 15.77 -3.82 8.66
N THR A 136 14.65 -3.69 9.35
CA THR A 136 14.36 -4.51 10.52
C THR A 136 13.86 -5.90 10.11
N GLN A 137 13.95 -6.87 11.01
CA GLN A 137 13.50 -8.24 10.76
C GLN A 137 12.01 -8.30 10.38
N GLU A 138 11.16 -7.53 11.08
CA GLU A 138 9.72 -7.47 10.80
C GLU A 138 9.42 -6.90 9.39
N GLU A 139 10.21 -5.93 8.92
CA GLU A 139 10.03 -5.33 7.60
C GLU A 139 10.45 -6.29 6.47
N LEU A 140 11.50 -7.10 6.71
CA LEU A 140 11.94 -8.15 5.78
C LEU A 140 10.89 -9.25 5.65
N GLU A 141 10.39 -9.76 6.76
CA GLU A 141 9.34 -10.79 6.78
C GLU A 141 8.10 -10.32 6.02
N ALA A 142 7.69 -9.07 6.25
CA ALA A 142 6.54 -8.49 5.55
C ALA A 142 6.75 -8.36 4.03
N LEU A 143 7.99 -8.15 3.58
CA LEU A 143 8.34 -8.14 2.15
C LEU A 143 8.34 -9.56 1.57
N GLU A 144 8.94 -10.52 2.27
CA GLU A 144 9.01 -11.92 1.86
C GLU A 144 7.63 -12.57 1.73
N ASP A 145 6.71 -12.27 2.65
CA ASP A 145 5.31 -12.72 2.59
C ASP A 145 4.60 -12.32 1.30
N VAL A 146 4.90 -11.12 0.79
CA VAL A 146 4.27 -10.60 -0.44
C VAL A 146 4.87 -11.26 -1.67
N VAL A 147 6.19 -11.43 -1.69
CA VAL A 147 6.94 -11.87 -2.87
C VAL A 147 7.00 -13.40 -2.99
N SER A 148 6.85 -14.13 -1.89
CA SER A 148 6.76 -15.60 -1.88
C SER A 148 5.44 -16.12 -2.44
N SER A 149 4.38 -15.31 -2.45
CA SER A 149 3.07 -15.66 -3.00
C SER A 149 3.11 -15.72 -4.53
N PRO A 150 3.01 -16.91 -5.17
CA PRO A 150 3.08 -17.01 -6.62
C PRO A 150 1.97 -16.22 -7.31
N HIS A 151 2.29 -15.56 -8.42
CA HIS A 151 1.30 -14.80 -9.22
C HIS A 151 0.29 -15.70 -9.95
N TYR A 152 0.43 -17.03 -9.88
CA TYR A 152 -0.33 -18.00 -10.68
C TYR A 152 -1.57 -18.61 -9.99
N TYR A 153 -1.76 -18.38 -8.68
CA TYR A 153 -2.87 -18.96 -7.90
C TYR A 153 -3.93 -17.93 -7.45
N ALA A 154 -3.95 -16.73 -8.02
CA ALA A 154 -4.84 -15.64 -7.61
C ALA A 154 -6.07 -15.50 -8.50
#